data_AF-A7T964-F1
#
_entry.id   AF-A7T964-F1
#
_cell.length_a   1.000
_cell.length_b   1.000
_cell.length_c   1.000
_cell.angle_alpha   90.00
_cell.angle_beta   90.00
_cell.angle_gamma   90.00
#
_symmetry.space_group_name_H-M   'P 1'
#
loop_
_entity.id
_entity.type
_entity.pdbx_description
1 polymer ?
#
loop_
_entity_poly.entity_id
_entity_poly.type
_entity_poly.pdbx_seq_one_letter_code
_entity_poly.pdbx_strand_id
1 'polypeptide(L)'
;ACVCQSGCSKILKRVRGSDGKIYDNECLLKLAACTTNKRIILEAFLGPLQDDGKPSCVCPPKCEKVYDPVYGSDGKNYDNECELKRAACTTNKRIILAGIQDDGKPACVCPPKCEKVYDPVYGSDGKNYDNECELKRAACTTNKRIILAGRGRVPCVCPPKCEKVYDPVYGSDGKNYDNECELKRAAC
;
A
#
# COMPACT_ATOMS: atom_id res chain seq x y z
N ALA A 1 -18.70 6.45 15.45
CA ALA A 1 -18.15 5.13 15.82
C ALA A 1 -17.88 4.34 14.55
N CYS A 2 -16.69 3.75 14.38
CA CYS A 2 -16.45 2.82 13.27
C CYS A 2 -17.23 1.54 13.52
N VAL A 3 -18.08 1.15 12.58
CA VAL A 3 -18.87 -0.09 12.68
C VAL A 3 -18.29 -1.06 11.66
N CYS A 4 -17.92 -2.25 12.14
CA CYS A 4 -17.47 -3.30 11.25
C CYS A 4 -18.65 -3.87 10.45
N GLN A 5 -18.38 -4.32 9.23
CA GLN A 5 -19.37 -4.99 8.41
C GLN A 5 -19.91 -6.23 9.13
N SER A 6 -21.22 -6.42 9.14
CA SER A 6 -21.90 -7.46 9.93
C SER A 6 -22.06 -8.81 9.21
N GLY A 7 -21.52 -8.97 8.00
CA GLY A 7 -21.65 -10.22 7.25
C GLY A 7 -20.69 -10.35 6.08
N CYS A 8 -20.23 -11.59 5.86
CA CYS A 8 -19.38 -11.97 4.74
C CYS A 8 -20.04 -13.08 3.93
N SER A 9 -19.91 -13.00 2.60
CA SER A 9 -20.34 -14.07 1.69
C SER A 9 -19.60 -15.37 2.01
N LYS A 10 -20.28 -16.51 1.89
CA LYS A 10 -19.68 -17.85 2.10
C LYS A 10 -18.83 -18.34 0.91
N ILE A 11 -18.32 -17.41 0.10
CA ILE A 11 -17.47 -17.73 -1.05
C ILE A 11 -16.12 -18.20 -0.50
N LEU A 12 -15.69 -19.40 -0.88
CA LEU A 12 -14.40 -19.96 -0.46
C LEU A 12 -13.33 -19.56 -1.47
N LYS A 13 -12.59 -18.49 -1.15
CA LYS A 13 -11.44 -17.98 -1.92
C LYS A 13 -10.36 -17.61 -0.91
N ARG A 14 -9.69 -18.63 -0.38
CA ARG A 14 -8.83 -18.49 0.79
C ARG A 14 -7.72 -17.46 0.56
N VAL A 15 -7.37 -16.75 1.62
CA VAL A 15 -6.32 -15.74 1.60
C VAL A 15 -5.41 -15.85 2.82
N ARG A 16 -4.13 -15.50 2.66
CA ARG A 16 -3.19 -15.34 3.77
C ARG A 16 -3.08 -13.86 4.14
N GLY A 17 -3.29 -13.55 5.41
CA GLY A 17 -3.08 -12.23 5.98
C GLY A 17 -1.64 -12.03 6.47
N SER A 18 -1.26 -10.76 6.64
CA SER A 18 0.04 -10.33 7.19
C SER A 18 0.26 -10.69 8.66
N ASP A 19 -0.78 -11.18 9.32
CA ASP A 19 -0.71 -11.80 10.64
C ASP A 19 -0.36 -13.29 10.57
N GLY A 20 -0.06 -13.80 9.38
CA GLY A 20 0.29 -15.19 9.11
C GLY A 20 -0.92 -16.13 9.08
N LYS A 21 -2.15 -15.63 9.30
CA LYS A 21 -3.35 -16.46 9.33
C LYS A 21 -3.96 -16.65 7.95
N ILE A 22 -4.67 -17.76 7.80
CA ILE A 22 -5.48 -18.06 6.62
C ILE A 22 -6.93 -17.71 6.93
N TYR A 23 -7.58 -17.02 6.01
CA TYR A 23 -9.01 -16.67 6.05
C TYR A 23 -9.73 -17.33 4.88
N ASP A 24 -10.99 -17.73 5.06
CA ASP A 24 -11.75 -18.40 4.00
C ASP A 24 -12.00 -17.49 2.78
N ASN A 25 -11.99 -16.18 3.00
CA ASN A 25 -12.00 -15.16 1.97
C ASN A 25 -11.51 -13.80 2.47
N GLU A 26 -11.30 -12.88 1.52
CA GLU A 26 -10.85 -11.51 1.79
C GLU A 26 -11.82 -10.73 2.69
N CYS A 27 -13.13 -11.01 2.63
CA CYS A 27 -14.10 -10.36 3.50
C CYS A 27 -13.85 -10.72 4.97
N LEU A 28 -13.62 -12.00 5.26
CA LEU A 28 -13.32 -12.46 6.63
C LEU A 28 -11.98 -11.92 7.15
N LEU A 29 -10.98 -11.74 6.27
CA LEU A 29 -9.74 -11.04 6.61
C LEU A 29 -10.01 -9.59 7.03
N LYS A 30 -10.76 -8.83 6.22
CA LYS A 30 -11.13 -7.44 6.52
C LYS A 30 -11.98 -7.33 7.78
N LEU A 31 -12.89 -8.28 7.99
CA LEU A 31 -13.72 -8.35 9.19
C LEU A 31 -12.86 -8.55 10.44
N ALA A 32 -11.92 -9.49 10.39
CA ALA A 32 -10.99 -9.73 11.49
C ALA A 32 -10.09 -8.52 11.77
N ALA A 33 -9.59 -7.85 10.73
CA ALA A 33 -8.83 -6.61 10.86
C ALA A 33 -9.64 -5.53 11.59
N CYS A 34 -10.91 -5.39 11.22
CA CYS A 34 -11.83 -4.42 11.81
C CYS A 34 -12.19 -4.75 13.27
N THR A 35 -12.62 -5.98 13.56
CA THR A 35 -13.08 -6.36 14.90
C THR A 35 -11.97 -6.41 15.93
N THR A 36 -10.74 -6.70 15.50
CA THR A 36 -9.57 -6.73 16.38
C THR A 36 -8.83 -5.39 16.45
N ASN A 37 -9.26 -4.39 15.67
CA ASN A 37 -8.56 -3.12 15.49
C ASN A 37 -7.06 -3.32 15.14
N LYS A 38 -6.76 -4.34 14.33
CA LYS A 38 -5.40 -4.67 13.88
C LYS A 38 -5.27 -4.46 12.39
N ARG A 39 -4.09 -4.02 11.98
CA ARG A 39 -3.73 -3.91 10.57
C ARG A 39 -3.35 -5.27 10.00
N ILE A 40 -4.31 -5.95 9.39
CA ILE A 40 -4.09 -7.23 8.69
C ILE A 40 -4.23 -6.97 7.20
N ILE A 41 -3.14 -7.14 6.44
CA ILE A 41 -3.08 -6.89 5.00
C ILE A 41 -3.12 -8.22 4.26
N LEU A 42 -3.81 -8.25 3.11
CA LEU A 42 -3.77 -9.38 2.20
C LEU A 42 -2.35 -9.60 1.65
N GLU A 43 -1.73 -10.74 1.98
CA GLU A 43 -0.40 -11.11 1.48
C GLU A 43 -0.45 -12.05 0.29
N ALA A 44 -1.39 -13.01 0.28
CA ALA A 44 -1.53 -13.96 -0.82
C ALA A 44 -2.96 -14.46 -0.98
N PHE A 45 -3.36 -14.73 -2.22
CA PHE A 45 -4.51 -15.59 -2.52
C PHE A 45 -4.04 -17.04 -2.53
N LEU A 46 -4.76 -17.90 -1.82
CA LEU A 46 -4.43 -19.31 -1.70
C LEU A 46 -5.27 -20.11 -2.67
N GLY A 47 -4.60 -20.96 -3.46
CA GLY A 47 -5.26 -21.91 -4.35
C GLY A 47 -5.96 -23.04 -3.59
N PRO A 48 -6.49 -24.04 -4.32
CA PRO A 48 -7.06 -25.24 -3.72
C PRO A 48 -6.02 -25.92 -2.80
N LEU A 49 -6.51 -26.53 -1.73
CA LEU A 49 -5.68 -27.33 -0.84
C LEU A 49 -5.17 -28.57 -1.58
N GLN A 50 -3.89 -28.88 -1.41
CA GLN A 50 -3.38 -30.22 -1.66
C GLN A 50 -3.68 -31.13 -0.45
N ASP A 51 -3.54 -32.44 -0.63
CA ASP A 51 -3.83 -33.47 0.39
C ASP A 51 -2.99 -33.31 1.67
N ASP A 52 -1.90 -32.55 1.62
CA ASP A 52 -1.04 -32.18 2.77
C ASP A 52 -1.59 -30.98 3.58
N GLY A 53 -2.76 -30.45 3.21
CA GLY A 53 -3.35 -29.27 3.83
C GLY A 53 -2.63 -27.96 3.51
N LYS A 54 -1.66 -27.99 2.59
CA LYS A 54 -0.93 -26.80 2.14
C LYS A 54 -1.67 -26.16 0.97
N PRO A 55 -1.78 -24.83 0.95
CA PRO A 55 -2.33 -24.14 -0.22
C PRO A 55 -1.38 -24.33 -1.41
N SER A 56 -1.92 -24.82 -2.51
CA SER A 56 -1.15 -25.03 -3.74
C SER A 56 -1.15 -23.78 -4.60
N CYS A 57 0.03 -23.26 -4.91
CA CYS A 57 0.21 -22.39 -6.07
C CYS A 57 0.26 -23.29 -7.31
N VAL A 58 -0.90 -23.59 -7.89
CA VAL A 58 -0.96 -24.32 -9.17
C VAL A 58 -0.62 -23.33 -10.27
N CYS A 59 0.59 -23.44 -10.80
CA CYS A 59 1.02 -22.61 -11.91
C CYS A 59 0.35 -23.08 -13.21
N PRO A 60 0.01 -22.16 -14.14
CA PRO A 60 -0.45 -22.56 -15.47
C PRO A 60 0.55 -23.54 -16.10
N PRO A 61 0.15 -24.77 -16.46
CA PRO A 61 1.08 -25.76 -17.01
C PRO A 61 1.51 -25.41 -18.44
N LYS A 62 0.63 -24.74 -19.18
CA LYS A 62 0.89 -24.17 -20.50
C LYS A 62 0.17 -22.83 -20.62
N CYS A 63 0.75 -21.94 -21.41
CA CYS A 63 0.06 -20.74 -21.88
C CYS A 63 -0.15 -20.85 -23.38
N GLU A 64 -1.21 -20.22 -23.88
CA GLU A 64 -1.43 -20.09 -25.30
C GLU A 64 -0.35 -19.18 -25.91
N LYS A 65 0.01 -19.45 -27.16
CA LYS A 65 0.97 -18.63 -27.91
C LYS A 65 0.27 -17.41 -28.52
N VAL A 66 -0.39 -16.63 -27.67
CA VAL A 66 -1.00 -15.34 -28.03
C VAL A 66 -0.01 -14.26 -27.63
N TYR A 67 0.36 -13.39 -28.58
CA TYR A 67 1.24 -12.27 -28.31
C TYR A 67 0.42 -11.04 -27.93
N ASP A 68 0.38 -10.73 -26.65
CA ASP A 68 -0.28 -9.57 -26.03
C ASP A 68 0.63 -9.07 -24.88
N PRO A 69 1.74 -8.38 -25.22
CA PRO A 69 2.87 -8.24 -24.32
C PRO A 69 2.53 -7.40 -23.08
N VAL A 70 2.96 -7.89 -21.91
CA VAL A 70 2.80 -7.21 -20.63
C VAL A 70 4.15 -6.97 -19.97
N TYR A 71 4.25 -5.90 -19.18
CA TYR A 71 5.44 -5.60 -18.41
C TYR A 71 5.28 -6.01 -16.94
N GLY A 72 6.28 -6.71 -16.40
CA GLY A 72 6.29 -7.16 -15.01
C GLY A 72 6.96 -6.17 -14.06
N SER A 73 6.48 -6.11 -12.83
CA SER A 73 7.11 -5.36 -11.73
C SER A 73 8.51 -5.86 -11.36
N ASP A 74 8.92 -7.00 -11.91
CA ASP A 74 10.26 -7.57 -11.79
C ASP A 74 11.24 -7.05 -12.86
N GLY A 75 10.78 -6.15 -13.72
CA GLY A 75 11.61 -5.53 -14.74
C GLY A 75 11.68 -6.31 -16.06
N LYS A 76 10.77 -7.26 -16.30
CA LYS A 76 10.78 -8.14 -17.47
C LYS A 76 9.55 -7.98 -18.34
N ASN A 77 9.73 -8.22 -19.64
CA ASN A 77 8.64 -8.35 -20.61
C ASN A 77 8.14 -9.80 -20.62
N TYR A 78 6.84 -9.97 -20.76
CA TYR A 78 6.20 -11.28 -20.95
C TYR A 78 5.33 -11.25 -22.20
N ASP A 79 5.32 -12.34 -22.96
CA ASP A 79 4.56 -12.43 -24.21
C ASP A 79 3.05 -12.24 -24.01
N ASN A 80 2.53 -12.60 -22.82
CA ASN A 80 1.15 -12.36 -22.40
C ASN A 80 0.98 -12.44 -20.87
N GLU A 81 -0.22 -12.08 -20.40
CA GLU A 81 -0.56 -12.12 -18.97
C GLU A 81 -0.43 -13.53 -18.35
N CYS A 82 -0.68 -14.60 -19.11
CA CYS A 82 -0.51 -15.97 -18.63
C CYS A 82 0.97 -16.27 -18.35
N GLU A 83 1.87 -15.87 -19.24
CA GLU A 83 3.32 -16.00 -19.07
C GLU A 83 3.83 -15.26 -17.83
N LEU A 84 3.34 -14.03 -17.59
CA LEU A 84 3.64 -13.26 -16.38
C LEU A 84 3.17 -14.01 -15.12
N LYS A 85 1.91 -14.46 -15.08
CA LYS A 85 1.34 -15.20 -13.95
C LYS A 85 2.08 -16.52 -13.70
N ARG A 86 2.46 -17.22 -14.78
CA ARG A 86 3.22 -18.46 -14.69
C ARG A 86 4.59 -18.21 -14.08
N ALA A 87 5.32 -17.19 -14.54
CA ALA A 87 6.61 -16.82 -13.97
C ALA A 87 6.52 -16.39 -12.50
N ALA A 88 5.50 -15.59 -12.15
CA ALA A 88 5.24 -15.19 -10.76
C ALA A 88 5.08 -16.44 -9.86
N CYS A 89 4.27 -17.39 -10.34
CA CYS A 89 3.98 -18.63 -9.63
C CYS A 89 5.20 -19.56 -9.52
N THR A 90 5.89 -19.85 -10.63
CA THR A 90 7.00 -20.81 -10.64
C THR A 90 8.22 -20.31 -9.87
N THR A 91 8.43 -19.00 -9.81
CA THR A 91 9.51 -18.38 -9.04
C THR A 91 9.12 -18.05 -7.61
N ASN A 92 7.85 -18.25 -7.24
CA ASN A 92 7.28 -17.83 -5.95
C ASN A 92 7.57 -16.35 -5.64
N LYS A 93 7.53 -15.50 -6.66
CA LYS A 93 7.75 -14.04 -6.56
C LYS A 93 6.45 -13.32 -6.85
N ARG A 94 6.25 -12.19 -6.17
CA ARG A 94 5.16 -11.27 -6.50
C ARG A 94 5.55 -10.44 -7.71
N ILE A 95 5.19 -10.93 -8.90
CA ILE A 95 5.32 -10.21 -10.17
C ILE A 95 3.91 -9.75 -10.55
N ILE A 96 3.71 -8.44 -10.63
CA ILE A 96 2.43 -7.83 -11.05
C ILE A 96 2.66 -7.04 -12.33
N LEU A 97 1.58 -6.72 -13.05
CA LEU A 97 1.66 -5.79 -14.17
C LEU A 97 2.23 -4.45 -13.69
N ALA A 98 3.32 -4.03 -14.30
CA ALA A 98 3.85 -2.68 -14.24
C ALA A 98 3.39 -1.94 -15.52
N GLY A 99 3.01 -0.67 -15.39
CA GLY A 99 2.38 0.08 -16.47
C GLY A 99 3.24 0.17 -17.75
N ILE A 100 2.57 0.39 -18.88
CA ILE A 100 3.17 0.55 -20.22
C ILE A 100 3.18 2.05 -20.59
N GLN A 101 4.30 2.59 -21.09
CA GLN A 101 4.36 3.89 -21.78
C GLN A 101 4.14 3.71 -23.30
N ASP A 102 3.76 4.80 -23.99
CA ASP A 102 3.51 4.83 -25.44
C ASP A 102 4.70 4.39 -26.31
N ASP A 103 5.92 4.34 -25.75
CA ASP A 103 7.15 3.90 -26.42
C ASP A 103 7.52 2.43 -26.12
N GLY A 104 6.64 1.67 -25.47
CA GLY A 104 6.86 0.27 -25.12
C GLY A 104 7.89 0.07 -24.00
N LYS A 105 8.33 1.15 -23.34
CA LYS A 105 9.25 1.05 -22.21
C LYS A 105 8.53 0.88 -20.89
N PRO A 106 9.20 0.22 -19.94
CA PRO A 106 8.69 0.12 -18.60
C PRO A 106 8.72 1.43 -17.86
N ALA A 107 7.55 1.84 -17.40
CA ALA A 107 7.45 3.03 -16.58
C ALA A 107 6.66 2.73 -15.32
N CYS A 108 7.22 3.18 -14.19
CA CYS A 108 6.42 3.46 -13.02
C CYS A 108 5.50 4.64 -13.38
N VAL A 109 4.32 4.35 -13.93
CA VAL A 109 3.32 5.38 -14.21
C VAL A 109 2.72 5.80 -12.88
N CYS A 110 3.11 6.99 -12.43
CA CYS A 110 2.55 7.56 -11.24
C CYS A 110 1.14 8.06 -11.51
N PRO A 111 0.25 8.05 -10.50
CA PRO A 111 -1.03 8.72 -10.60
C PRO A 111 -0.86 10.12 -11.19
N PRO A 112 -1.71 10.53 -12.15
CA PRO A 112 -1.68 11.87 -12.70
C PRO A 112 -2.02 12.90 -11.61
N LYS A 113 -2.19 14.16 -12.00
CA LYS A 113 -2.61 15.21 -11.07
C LYS A 113 -3.87 14.77 -10.32
N CYS A 114 -3.78 14.72 -9.00
CA CYS A 114 -4.91 14.30 -8.16
C CYS A 114 -5.94 15.41 -8.09
N GLU A 115 -7.20 15.03 -7.91
CA GLU A 115 -8.24 15.98 -7.57
C GLU A 115 -7.91 16.68 -6.25
N LYS A 116 -8.29 17.95 -6.14
CA LYS A 116 -8.11 18.74 -4.92
C LYS A 116 -9.20 18.44 -3.89
N VAL A 117 -9.40 17.16 -3.59
CA VAL A 117 -10.30 16.69 -2.54
C VAL A 117 -9.49 16.53 -1.26
N TYR A 118 -9.96 17.14 -0.18
CA TYR A 118 -9.31 17.04 1.12
C TYR A 118 -9.94 15.89 1.93
N ASP A 119 -9.23 14.76 2.00
CA ASP A 119 -9.56 13.57 2.80
C ASP A 119 -8.26 13.03 3.41
N PRO A 120 -7.76 13.66 4.49
CA PRO A 120 -6.38 13.53 4.91
C PRO A 120 -6.03 12.10 5.34
N VAL A 121 -4.82 11.69 5.00
CA VAL A 121 -4.25 10.39 5.38
C VAL A 121 -2.80 10.56 5.82
N TYR A 122 -2.25 9.56 6.51
CA TYR A 122 -0.82 9.50 6.79
C TYR A 122 -0.18 8.21 6.29
N GLY A 123 1.06 8.34 5.80
CA GLY A 123 1.84 7.24 5.24
C GLY A 123 2.72 6.54 6.27
N SER A 124 3.24 5.38 5.90
CA SER A 124 4.24 4.62 6.68
C SER A 124 5.58 5.35 6.84
N ASP A 125 5.77 6.44 6.10
CA ASP A 125 6.89 7.37 6.22
C ASP A 125 6.65 8.46 7.27
N GLY A 126 5.53 8.41 8.00
CA GLY A 126 5.16 9.37 9.04
C GLY A 126 4.68 10.72 8.51
N LYS A 127 4.46 10.85 7.19
CA LYS A 127 4.00 12.09 6.58
C LYS A 127 2.50 12.12 6.39
N ASN A 128 1.94 13.32 6.42
CA ASN A 128 0.55 13.60 6.09
C ASN A 128 0.41 13.90 4.59
N TYR A 129 -0.68 13.43 4.00
CA TYR A 129 -1.07 13.66 2.61
C TYR A 129 -2.51 14.15 2.57
N ASP A 130 -2.83 15.08 1.66
CA ASP A 130 -4.17 15.67 1.56
C ASP A 130 -5.24 14.66 1.19
N ASN A 131 -4.86 13.59 0.48
CA ASN A 131 -5.69 12.43 0.18
C ASN A 131 -4.85 11.19 -0.19
N GLU A 132 -5.51 10.04 -0.36
CA GLU A 132 -4.86 8.78 -0.72
C GLU A 132 -4.20 8.82 -2.12
N CYS A 133 -4.74 9.62 -3.06
CA CYS A 133 -4.11 9.81 -4.37
C CYS A 133 -2.76 10.52 -4.23
N GLU A 134 -2.68 11.58 -3.43
CA GLU A 134 -1.44 12.31 -3.14
C GLU A 134 -0.40 11.41 -2.47
N LEU A 135 -0.81 10.52 -1.54
CA LEU A 135 0.06 9.51 -0.95
C LEU A 135 0.61 8.55 -2.02
N LYS A 136 -0.25 7.98 -2.86
CA LYS A 136 0.16 7.05 -3.93
C LYS A 136 1.07 7.75 -4.95
N ARG A 137 0.77 9.00 -5.29
CA ARG A 137 1.59 9.81 -6.20
C ARG A 137 2.97 10.03 -5.60
N ALA A 138 3.06 10.46 -4.35
CA ALA A 138 4.33 10.64 -3.66
C ALA A 138 5.14 9.34 -3.56
N ALA A 139 4.50 8.21 -3.23
CA ALA A 139 5.13 6.89 -3.20
C ALA A 139 5.78 6.57 -4.54
N CYS A 140 5.03 6.78 -5.63
CA CYS A 140 5.50 6.52 -6.98
C CYS A 140 6.61 7.50 -7.42
N THR A 141 6.38 8.81 -7.31
CA THR A 141 7.33 9.83 -7.83
C THR A 141 8.65 9.84 -7.07
N THR A 142 8.65 9.40 -5.81
CA THR A 142 9.88 9.28 -5.00
C THR A 142 10.51 7.90 -5.06
N ASN A 143 9.89 6.95 -5.78
CA ASN A 143 10.29 5.55 -5.84
C ASN A 143 10.50 4.94 -4.44
N LYS A 144 9.62 5.30 -3.50
CA LYS A 144 9.62 4.81 -2.12
C LYS A 144 8.38 4.00 -1.85
N ARG A 145 8.55 2.92 -1.07
CA ARG A 145 7.43 2.12 -0.58
C ARG A 145 6.73 2.86 0.57
N ILE A 146 5.82 3.77 0.22
CA ILE A 146 4.95 4.49 1.17
C ILE A 146 3.58 3.83 1.12
N ILE A 147 3.17 3.20 2.23
CA ILE A 147 1.85 2.57 2.36
C ILE A 147 0.98 3.39 3.29
N LEU A 148 -0.32 3.47 2.99
CA LEU A 148 -1.31 4.14 3.85
C LEU A 148 -1.23 3.58 5.28
N ALA A 149 -0.84 4.38 6.26
CA ALA A 149 -0.71 3.98 7.65
C ALA A 149 -1.98 4.25 8.46
N GLY A 150 -2.76 5.26 8.08
CA GLY A 150 -4.09 5.50 8.62
C GLY A 150 -4.79 6.69 7.99
N ARG A 151 -6.06 6.90 8.36
CA ARG A 151 -6.87 8.06 7.98
C ARG A 151 -6.71 9.18 9.00
N GLY A 152 -6.92 10.42 8.57
CA GLY A 152 -6.60 11.62 9.33
C GLY A 152 -5.13 12.00 9.20
N ARG A 153 -4.71 12.98 9.99
CA ARG A 153 -3.30 13.36 10.12
C ARG A 153 -2.66 12.62 11.29
N VAL A 154 -1.38 12.30 11.20
CA VAL A 154 -0.59 11.92 12.39
C VAL A 154 -0.75 13.06 13.40
N PRO A 155 -1.17 12.79 14.64
CA PRO A 155 -1.18 13.80 15.69
C PRO A 155 0.21 14.41 15.80
N CYS A 156 0.31 15.73 15.72
CA CYS A 156 1.53 16.42 16.08
C CYS A 156 1.86 16.03 17.53
N VAL A 157 2.96 15.32 17.75
CA VAL A 157 3.44 15.10 19.12
C VAL A 157 4.08 16.40 19.56
N CYS A 158 3.38 17.13 20.42
CA CYS A 158 3.88 18.39 20.93
C CYS A 158 5.08 18.12 21.83
N PRO A 159 6.20 18.84 21.65
CA PRO A 159 7.26 18.84 22.63
C PRO A 159 6.67 19.26 23.99
N PRO A 160 6.79 18.43 25.05
CA PRO A 160 6.20 18.74 26.36
C PRO A 160 6.88 19.95 27.00
N LYS A 161 8.16 20.16 26.68
CA LYS A 161 8.95 21.34 27.05
C LYS A 161 9.96 21.61 25.95
N CYS A 162 10.32 22.88 25.79
CA CYS A 162 11.41 23.31 24.94
C CYS A 162 12.53 23.86 25.81
N GLU A 163 13.77 23.58 25.41
CA GLU A 163 14.95 24.17 26.04
C GLU A 163 15.06 25.63 25.61
N LYS A 164 15.62 26.47 26.48
CA LYS A 164 15.89 27.88 26.19
C LYS A 164 17.18 28.03 25.38
N VAL A 165 17.19 27.43 24.19
CA VAL A 165 18.25 27.57 23.19
C VAL A 165 17.79 28.59 22.17
N TYR A 166 18.64 29.56 21.84
CA TYR A 166 18.33 30.55 20.81
C TYR A 166 18.98 30.13 19.49
N ASP A 167 18.18 29.58 18.59
CA ASP A 167 18.52 29.18 17.21
C ASP A 167 17.33 29.50 16.30
N PRO A 168 17.14 30.79 15.95
CA PRO A 168 15.86 31.29 15.47
C PRO A 168 15.44 30.72 14.11
N VAL A 169 14.17 30.36 14.00
CA VAL A 169 13.56 29.82 12.77
C VAL A 169 12.36 30.67 12.33
N TYR A 170 12.16 30.76 11.01
CA TYR A 170 11.03 31.46 10.40
C TYR A 170 9.88 30.49 10.09
N GLY A 171 8.71 30.73 10.68
CA GLY A 171 7.52 29.92 10.46
C GLY A 171 6.79 30.26 9.17
N SER A 172 6.08 29.28 8.61
CA SER A 172 5.16 29.49 7.48
C SER A 172 3.93 30.33 7.85
N ASP A 173 3.69 30.56 9.14
CA ASP A 173 2.68 31.47 9.67
C ASP A 173 3.16 32.95 9.73
N GLY A 174 4.38 33.21 9.24
CA GLY A 174 4.98 34.54 9.17
C GLY A 174 5.62 35.02 10.48
N LYS A 175 5.72 34.16 11.51
CA LYS A 175 6.32 34.50 12.80
C LYS A 175 7.74 33.97 12.95
N ASN A 176 8.52 34.65 13.78
CA ASN A 176 9.83 34.19 14.23
C ASN A 176 9.66 33.37 15.52
N TYR A 177 10.45 32.31 15.65
CA TYR A 177 10.49 31.48 16.84
C TYR A 177 11.92 31.38 17.36
N ASP A 178 12.09 31.32 18.67
CA ASP A 178 13.40 31.28 19.31
C ASP A 178 14.20 30.02 18.95
N ASN A 179 13.52 28.90 18.67
CA ASN A 179 14.13 27.66 18.16
C ASN A 179 13.12 26.74 17.46
N GLU A 180 13.62 25.68 16.84
CA GLU A 180 12.81 24.67 16.14
C GLU A 180 11.79 23.97 17.05
N CYS A 181 12.10 23.79 18.35
CA CYS A 181 11.16 23.19 19.30
C CYS A 181 9.96 24.12 19.53
N GLU A 182 10.19 25.41 19.73
CA GLU A 182 9.14 26.42 19.90
C GLU A 182 8.25 26.53 18.65
N LEU A 183 8.84 26.48 17.45
CA LEU A 183 8.09 26.39 16.19
C LEU A 183 7.21 25.13 16.14
N LYS A 184 7.77 23.95 16.42
CA LYS A 184 7.04 22.66 16.44
C LYS A 184 5.92 22.65 17.48
N ARG A 185 6.14 23.26 18.64
CA ARG A 185 5.16 23.35 19.73
C ARG A 185 4.02 24.31 19.41
N ALA A 186 4.29 25.41 18.69
CA ALA A 186 3.25 26.34 18.26
C ALA A 186 2.37 25.78 17.12
N ALA A 187 2.85 24.81 16.37
CA ALA A 187 2.15 24.18 15.23
C ALA A 187 1.22 23.01 15.62
N CYS A 188 0.92 22.83 16.91
CA CYS A 188 0.23 21.65 17.47
C CYS A 188 -1.32 21.65 17.46
#